data_AF-Q71WP8-F1
#
_entry.id   AF-Q71WP8-F1
#
_cell.length_a   1.000
_cell.length_b   1.000
_cell.length_c   1.000
_cell.angle_alpha   90.00
_cell.angle_beta   90.00
_cell.angle_gamma   90.00
#
_symmetry.space_group_name_H-M   'P 1'
#
loop_
_entity.id
_entity.type
_entity.pdbx_description
1 polymer ?
#
loop_
_entity_poly.entity_id
_entity_poly.type
_entity_poly.pdbx_seq_one_letter_code
_entity_poly.pdbx_strand_id
1 'polypeptide(L)'
;MASLIDIKQRITSTRKTSQITKAMQMVSAAKLGRAESNARSYEPYVSKIKDVVTHVASTGNSSDHPMLVSRPVHRTGYIVLTSDTGLAGSYNSSVIKEVFQEINKKHTSSDEYAIITVGRSARDFFKARQMNVVLEVQGITDHPIFAEIKDIASNTVQMFEDGVYDEVFIYYNHHINSISSELRKEQLLPLTEFHEKGKETDVDLTTYEFEPSEQEILEVLLPQYVESLIFGALLDAKAAEHAARMTAMRSATDNASDLISDLSLQYNRARQAAITQEITEIVGGAAALE
;
A
#
# COMPACT_ATOMS: atom_id res chain seq x y z
N MET A 1 -11.30 9.44 -43.37
CA MET A 1 -10.06 9.89 -42.67
C MET A 1 -10.49 10.70 -41.46
N ALA A 2 -9.81 10.59 -40.32
CA ALA A 2 -10.03 11.51 -39.20
C ALA A 2 -9.83 12.95 -39.71
N SER A 3 -10.74 13.86 -39.40
CA SER A 3 -10.61 15.23 -39.84
C SER A 3 -9.36 15.86 -39.21
N LEU A 4 -8.75 16.84 -39.89
CA LEU A 4 -7.65 17.62 -39.31
C LEU A 4 -8.00 18.20 -37.93
N ILE A 5 -9.28 18.54 -37.76
CA ILE A 5 -9.86 19.05 -36.52
C ILE A 5 -9.80 17.97 -35.43
N ASP A 6 -10.21 16.74 -35.72
CA ASP A 6 -10.19 15.62 -34.77
C ASP A 6 -8.77 15.31 -34.29
N ILE A 7 -7.80 15.26 -35.20
CA ILE A 7 -6.39 14.99 -34.85
C ILE A 7 -5.86 16.12 -33.96
N LYS A 8 -6.14 17.38 -34.30
CA LYS A 8 -5.73 18.54 -33.49
C LYS A 8 -6.38 18.54 -32.11
N GLN A 9 -7.65 18.13 -32.01
CA GLN A 9 -8.37 17.99 -30.74
C GLN A 9 -7.73 16.89 -29.87
N ARG A 10 -7.38 15.75 -30.46
CA ARG A 10 -6.66 14.66 -29.76
C ARG A 10 -5.30 15.13 -29.25
N ILE A 11 -4.49 15.81 -30.07
CA ILE A 11 -3.21 16.39 -29.63
C ILE A 11 -3.40 17.31 -28.42
N THR A 12 -4.41 18.19 -28.48
CA THR A 12 -4.69 19.15 -27.41
C THR A 12 -5.13 18.44 -26.12
N SER A 13 -5.98 17.42 -26.24
CA SER A 13 -6.44 16.60 -25.11
C SER A 13 -5.27 15.86 -24.45
N THR A 14 -4.48 15.12 -25.23
CA THR A 14 -3.33 14.36 -24.72
C THR A 14 -2.29 15.28 -24.07
N ARG A 15 -2.07 16.49 -24.62
CA ARG A 15 -1.19 17.50 -24.00
C ARG A 15 -1.70 17.95 -22.63
N LYS A 16 -3.01 18.17 -22.47
CA LYS A 16 -3.59 18.48 -21.15
C LYS A 16 -3.43 17.31 -20.18
N THR A 17 -3.68 16.08 -20.63
CA THR A 17 -3.46 14.87 -19.81
C THR A 17 -2.00 14.76 -19.36
N SER A 18 -1.03 14.98 -20.25
CA SER A 18 0.41 14.99 -19.94
C SER A 18 0.77 16.01 -18.85
N GLN A 19 0.20 17.22 -18.92
CA GLN A 19 0.40 18.25 -17.88
C GLN A 19 -0.18 17.82 -16.52
N ILE A 20 -1.35 17.18 -16.52
CA ILE A 20 -1.99 16.68 -15.29
C ILE A 20 -1.16 15.55 -14.68
N THR A 21 -0.74 14.56 -15.48
CA THR A 21 0.10 13.46 -14.99
C THR A 21 1.45 13.98 -14.50
N LYS A 22 2.03 14.99 -15.15
CA LYS A 22 3.27 15.63 -14.69
C LYS A 22 3.09 16.33 -13.34
N ALA A 23 1.98 17.04 -13.15
CA ALA A 23 1.66 17.65 -11.86
C ALA A 23 1.45 16.59 -10.76
N MET A 24 0.70 15.51 -11.06
CA MET A 24 0.49 14.40 -10.13
C MET A 24 1.78 13.66 -9.77
N GLN A 25 2.72 13.51 -10.72
CA GLN A 25 4.07 13.00 -10.47
C GLN A 25 4.77 13.84 -9.39
N MET A 26 4.78 15.17 -9.55
CA MET A 26 5.45 16.09 -8.61
C MET A 26 4.79 16.08 -7.23
N VAL A 27 3.45 16.05 -7.17
CA VAL A 27 2.71 15.92 -5.91
C VAL A 27 3.05 14.62 -5.21
N SER A 28 3.11 13.50 -5.94
CA SER A 28 3.44 12.20 -5.37
C SER A 28 4.89 12.15 -4.88
N ALA A 29 5.84 12.78 -5.59
CA ALA A 29 7.22 12.90 -5.15
C ALA A 29 7.35 13.70 -3.83
N ALA A 30 6.61 14.80 -3.70
CA ALA A 30 6.59 15.60 -2.46
C ALA A 30 5.99 14.81 -1.28
N LYS A 31 4.92 14.03 -1.52
CA LYS A 31 4.31 13.16 -0.52
C LYS A 31 5.24 12.01 -0.13
N LEU A 32 5.93 11.40 -1.08
CA LEU A 32 6.93 10.35 -0.83
C LEU A 32 8.03 10.84 0.12
N GLY A 33 8.64 12.00 -0.16
CA GLY A 33 9.71 12.52 0.69
C GLY A 33 9.27 12.77 2.15
N ARG A 34 8.00 13.15 2.35
CA ARG A 34 7.40 13.27 3.69
C ARG A 34 7.10 11.91 4.32
N ALA A 35 6.58 10.95 3.56
CA ALA A 35 6.34 9.58 4.06
C ALA A 35 7.65 8.90 4.50
N GLU A 36 8.74 9.04 3.73
CA GLU A 36 10.08 8.55 4.09
C GLU A 36 10.63 9.27 5.33
N SER A 37 10.33 10.55 5.52
CA SER A 37 10.69 11.27 6.75
C SER A 37 9.91 10.75 7.95
N ASN A 38 8.61 10.50 7.79
CA ASN A 38 7.75 10.00 8.87
C ASN A 38 8.16 8.58 9.28
N ALA A 39 8.40 7.68 8.32
CA ALA A 39 8.89 6.33 8.59
C ALA A 39 10.23 6.35 9.36
N ARG A 40 11.21 7.15 8.90
CA ARG A 40 12.49 7.32 9.61
C ARG A 40 12.34 7.91 11.01
N SER A 41 11.40 8.83 11.21
CA SER A 41 11.14 9.41 12.53
C SER A 41 10.45 8.44 13.49
N TYR A 42 9.77 7.41 12.94
CA TYR A 42 9.05 6.41 13.71
C TYR A 42 9.94 5.23 14.12
N GLU A 43 10.96 4.91 13.32
CA GLU A 43 11.90 3.80 13.56
C GLU A 43 12.50 3.76 14.99
N PRO A 44 12.92 4.87 15.61
CA PRO A 44 13.45 4.85 16.97
C PRO A 44 12.42 4.38 18.01
N TYR A 45 11.14 4.69 17.81
CA TYR A 45 10.07 4.24 18.69
C TYR A 45 9.90 2.72 18.59
N VAL A 46 9.77 2.19 17.36
CA VAL A 46 9.62 0.75 17.09
C VAL A 46 10.81 -0.06 17.61
N SER A 47 12.03 0.44 17.36
CA SER A 47 13.25 -0.21 17.86
C SER A 47 13.27 -0.24 19.39
N LYS A 48 12.96 0.89 20.05
CA LYS A 48 13.00 0.95 21.51
C LYS A 48 11.93 0.09 22.18
N ILE A 49 10.71 0.07 21.64
CA ILE A 49 9.65 -0.80 22.19
C ILE A 49 10.01 -2.28 21.98
N LYS A 50 10.60 -2.64 20.82
CA LYS A 50 11.09 -4.01 20.57
C LYS A 50 12.17 -4.40 21.58
N ASP A 51 13.14 -3.52 21.83
CA ASP A 51 14.22 -3.78 22.80
C ASP A 51 13.65 -4.02 24.21
N VAL A 52 12.69 -3.19 24.64
CA VAL A 52 12.06 -3.32 25.96
C VAL A 52 11.25 -4.60 26.04
N VAL A 53 10.42 -4.91 25.03
CA VAL A 53 9.64 -6.16 24.99
C VAL A 53 10.55 -7.38 25.00
N THR A 54 11.63 -7.38 24.22
CA THR A 54 12.63 -8.46 24.19
C THR A 54 13.23 -8.66 25.58
N HIS A 55 13.59 -7.57 26.25
CA HIS A 55 14.17 -7.64 27.58
C HIS A 55 13.18 -8.24 28.59
N VAL A 56 11.95 -7.71 28.70
CA VAL A 56 10.96 -8.18 29.68
C VAL A 56 10.50 -9.61 29.38
N ALA A 57 10.38 -9.99 28.10
CA ALA A 57 10.07 -11.36 27.69
C ALA A 57 11.20 -12.35 28.00
N SER A 58 12.47 -11.88 28.06
CA SER A 58 13.62 -12.72 28.37
C SER A 58 13.85 -12.94 29.87
N THR A 59 13.54 -11.94 30.71
CA THR A 59 13.75 -12.01 32.17
C THR A 59 12.60 -12.68 32.90
N GLY A 60 11.37 -12.47 32.41
CA GLY A 60 10.18 -12.94 33.11
C GLY A 60 9.85 -14.42 32.93
N ASN A 61 9.02 -14.93 33.83
CA ASN A 61 8.26 -16.17 33.65
C ASN A 61 7.08 -15.97 32.68
N SER A 62 7.31 -15.20 31.62
CA SER A 62 6.32 -14.69 30.67
C SER A 62 5.97 -15.69 29.57
N SER A 63 6.34 -16.97 29.74
CA SER A 63 6.08 -18.04 28.77
C SER A 63 4.60 -18.28 28.50
N ASP A 64 3.70 -17.78 29.36
CA ASP A 64 2.29 -18.15 29.32
C ASP A 64 1.40 -17.03 28.74
N HIS A 65 1.96 -15.89 28.32
CA HIS A 65 1.17 -14.80 27.75
C HIS A 65 0.53 -15.24 26.42
N PRO A 66 -0.79 -15.06 26.20
CA PRO A 66 -1.48 -15.54 24.99
C PRO A 66 -0.88 -15.06 23.67
N MET A 67 -0.36 -13.82 23.64
CA MET A 67 0.31 -13.24 22.46
C MET A 67 1.69 -13.85 22.15
N LEU A 68 2.34 -14.55 23.08
CA LEU A 68 3.67 -15.16 22.88
C LEU A 68 3.60 -16.65 22.50
N VAL A 69 2.48 -17.32 22.79
CA VAL A 69 2.31 -18.76 22.62
C VAL A 69 1.50 -19.08 21.38
N SER A 70 2.01 -20.00 20.56
CA SER A 70 1.26 -20.56 19.44
C SER A 70 0.20 -21.56 19.90
N ARG A 71 -1.02 -21.42 19.37
CA ARG A 71 -2.14 -22.35 19.60
C ARG A 71 -2.63 -22.97 18.28
N PRO A 72 -3.41 -24.07 18.32
CA PRO A 72 -3.99 -24.65 17.10
C PRO A 72 -4.86 -23.62 16.36
N VAL A 73 -4.61 -23.48 15.05
CA VAL A 73 -5.25 -22.46 14.23
C VAL A 73 -6.62 -22.94 13.72
N HIS A 74 -7.68 -22.32 14.21
CA HIS A 74 -9.05 -22.47 13.74
C HIS A 74 -9.50 -21.28 12.88
N ARG A 75 -9.04 -20.07 13.23
CA ARG A 75 -9.39 -18.85 12.48
C ARG A 75 -8.20 -17.92 12.30
N THR A 76 -8.02 -17.44 11.07
CA THR A 76 -6.91 -16.55 10.67
C THR A 76 -7.39 -15.12 10.42
N GLY A 77 -6.72 -14.14 11.04
CA GLY A 77 -6.91 -12.71 10.77
C GLY A 77 -6.00 -12.21 9.64
N TYR A 78 -6.56 -11.51 8.66
CA TYR A 78 -5.83 -10.93 7.54
C TYR A 78 -5.97 -9.40 7.53
N ILE A 79 -4.93 -8.67 7.94
CA ILE A 79 -4.86 -7.22 7.79
C ILE A 79 -4.30 -6.89 6.40
N VAL A 80 -5.06 -6.14 5.61
CA VAL A 80 -4.71 -5.82 4.22
C VAL A 80 -4.59 -4.31 4.04
N LEU A 81 -3.36 -3.83 3.82
CA LEU A 81 -3.07 -2.41 3.59
C LEU A 81 -3.12 -2.10 2.09
N THR A 82 -4.00 -1.18 1.71
CA THR A 82 -4.16 -0.67 0.34
C THR A 82 -4.41 0.83 0.34
N SER A 83 -4.44 1.44 -0.84
CA SER A 83 -4.73 2.86 -0.96
C SER A 83 -6.23 3.15 -1.05
N ASP A 84 -6.62 4.33 -0.60
CA ASP A 84 -7.96 4.87 -0.83
C ASP A 84 -8.18 5.37 -2.26
N THR A 85 -7.10 5.71 -2.96
CA THR A 85 -7.14 6.29 -4.31
C THR A 85 -6.36 5.45 -5.30
N GLY A 86 -6.82 5.42 -6.55
CA GLY A 86 -6.15 4.67 -7.62
C GLY A 86 -4.91 5.35 -8.20
N LEU A 87 -4.62 5.03 -9.47
CA LEU A 87 -3.52 5.59 -10.26
C LEU A 87 -2.11 5.30 -9.70
N ALA A 88 -1.98 4.22 -8.92
CA ALA A 88 -0.72 3.78 -8.31
C ALA A 88 -0.15 2.51 -8.98
N GLY A 89 -0.37 2.33 -10.29
CA GLY A 89 0.08 1.15 -11.02
C GLY A 89 -0.51 -0.14 -10.45
N SER A 90 0.34 -1.13 -10.16
CA SER A 90 -0.04 -2.43 -9.60
C SER A 90 -0.08 -2.49 -8.07
N TYR A 91 0.11 -1.36 -7.37
CA TYR A 91 0.22 -1.32 -5.90
C TYR A 91 -0.92 -2.03 -5.18
N ASN A 92 -2.18 -1.72 -5.51
CA ASN A 92 -3.33 -2.37 -4.85
C ASN A 92 -3.53 -3.80 -5.36
N SER A 93 -3.35 -4.03 -6.65
CA SER A 93 -3.66 -5.33 -7.26
C SER A 93 -2.66 -6.40 -6.86
N SER A 94 -1.40 -6.07 -6.58
CA SER A 94 -0.41 -7.04 -6.06
C SER A 94 -0.84 -7.60 -4.71
N VAL A 95 -1.13 -6.72 -3.75
CA VAL A 95 -1.53 -7.09 -2.38
C VAL A 95 -2.86 -7.86 -2.39
N ILE A 96 -3.87 -7.31 -3.07
CA ILE A 96 -5.20 -7.93 -3.13
C ILE A 96 -5.14 -9.32 -3.76
N LYS A 97 -4.35 -9.48 -4.85
CA LYS A 97 -4.24 -10.76 -5.54
C LYS A 97 -3.58 -11.82 -4.65
N GLU A 98 -2.51 -11.47 -3.94
CA GLU A 98 -1.84 -12.41 -3.04
C GLU A 98 -2.76 -12.87 -1.92
N VAL A 99 -3.40 -11.92 -1.22
CA VAL A 99 -4.33 -12.25 -0.12
C VAL A 99 -5.49 -13.11 -0.63
N PHE A 100 -6.05 -12.77 -1.80
CA PHE A 100 -7.11 -13.56 -2.40
C PHE A 100 -6.65 -14.98 -2.75
N GLN A 101 -5.44 -15.13 -3.30
CA GLN A 101 -4.88 -16.45 -3.63
C GLN A 101 -4.59 -17.27 -2.38
N GLU A 102 -4.06 -16.63 -1.34
CA GLU A 102 -3.77 -17.29 -0.08
C GLU A 102 -5.05 -17.77 0.62
N ILE A 103 -6.06 -16.91 0.73
CA ILE A 103 -7.34 -17.28 1.38
C ILE A 103 -7.98 -18.45 0.65
N ASN A 104 -8.05 -18.42 -0.69
CA ASN A 104 -8.64 -19.53 -1.45
C ASN A 104 -7.81 -20.82 -1.42
N LYS A 105 -6.51 -20.73 -1.12
CA LYS A 105 -5.63 -21.90 -1.00
C LYS A 105 -5.72 -22.52 0.39
N LYS A 106 -5.81 -21.70 1.44
CA LYS A 106 -5.74 -22.12 2.84
C LYS A 106 -7.11 -22.44 3.43
N HIS A 107 -8.15 -21.74 3.00
CA HIS A 107 -9.47 -21.80 3.63
C HIS A 107 -10.55 -22.32 2.69
N THR A 108 -11.45 -23.13 3.25
CA THR A 108 -12.61 -23.66 2.52
C THR A 108 -13.92 -22.98 2.88
N SER A 109 -14.00 -22.41 4.08
CA SER A 109 -15.16 -21.69 4.60
C SER A 109 -14.81 -20.23 4.94
N SER A 110 -15.80 -19.34 4.85
CA SER A 110 -15.71 -17.94 5.29
C SER A 110 -15.54 -17.78 6.81
N ASP A 111 -15.80 -18.84 7.57
CA ASP A 111 -15.71 -18.85 9.03
C ASP A 111 -14.27 -19.06 9.52
N GLU A 112 -13.41 -19.62 8.66
CA GLU A 112 -12.00 -19.93 8.95
C GLU A 112 -11.09 -18.69 8.83
N TYR A 113 -11.60 -17.58 8.31
CA TYR A 113 -10.83 -16.35 8.18
C TYR A 113 -11.65 -15.09 8.46
N ALA A 114 -10.94 -13.99 8.69
CA ALA A 114 -11.51 -12.66 8.77
C ALA A 114 -10.57 -11.65 8.11
N ILE A 115 -11.12 -10.70 7.36
CA ILE A 115 -10.36 -9.68 6.65
C ILE A 115 -10.57 -8.33 7.34
N ILE A 116 -9.46 -7.68 7.68
CA ILE A 116 -9.39 -6.33 8.20
C ILE A 116 -8.79 -5.46 7.10
N THR A 117 -9.57 -4.51 6.59
CA THR A 117 -9.16 -3.70 5.44
C THR A 117 -8.76 -2.31 5.88
N VAL A 118 -7.56 -1.88 5.49
CA VAL A 118 -7.11 -0.49 5.60
C VAL A 118 -6.97 0.06 4.19
N GLY A 119 -7.87 0.97 3.84
CA GLY A 119 -7.98 1.55 2.50
C GLY A 119 -9.16 1.01 1.70
N ARG A 120 -9.78 1.92 0.93
CA ARG A 120 -10.96 1.64 0.11
C ARG A 120 -10.76 0.54 -0.94
N SER A 121 -9.58 0.43 -1.54
CA SER A 121 -9.35 -0.51 -2.65
C SER A 121 -9.53 -1.98 -2.22
N ALA A 122 -8.95 -2.39 -1.09
CA ALA A 122 -9.14 -3.74 -0.54
C ALA A 122 -10.59 -3.97 -0.13
N ARG A 123 -11.17 -3.02 0.63
CA ARG A 123 -12.55 -3.09 1.09
C ARG A 123 -13.52 -3.38 -0.06
N ASP A 124 -13.50 -2.55 -1.09
CA ASP A 124 -14.45 -2.65 -2.20
C ASP A 124 -14.25 -3.96 -2.97
N PHE A 125 -13.00 -4.41 -3.13
CA PHE A 125 -12.70 -5.68 -3.80
C PHE A 125 -13.25 -6.90 -3.04
N PHE A 126 -13.02 -6.97 -1.73
CA PHE A 126 -13.41 -8.11 -0.89
C PHE A 126 -14.92 -8.12 -0.61
N LYS A 127 -15.52 -6.95 -0.35
CA LYS A 127 -16.98 -6.83 -0.17
C LYS A 127 -17.74 -7.19 -1.44
N ALA A 128 -17.26 -6.79 -2.62
CA ALA A 128 -17.87 -7.17 -3.90
C ALA A 128 -17.88 -8.70 -4.14
N ARG A 129 -16.99 -9.44 -3.47
CA ARG A 129 -16.89 -10.91 -3.53
C ARG A 129 -17.53 -11.60 -2.33
N GLN A 130 -18.24 -10.87 -1.47
CA GLN A 130 -18.88 -11.40 -0.26
C GLN A 130 -17.91 -12.12 0.68
N MET A 131 -16.64 -11.71 0.70
CA MET A 131 -15.65 -12.23 1.64
C MET A 131 -15.84 -11.58 3.02
N ASN A 132 -15.41 -12.27 4.08
CA ASN A 132 -15.66 -11.91 5.47
C ASN A 132 -14.83 -10.69 5.94
N VAL A 133 -15.23 -9.48 5.54
CA VAL A 133 -14.61 -8.22 6.00
C VAL A 133 -15.23 -7.80 7.33
N VAL A 134 -14.47 -7.93 8.42
CA VAL A 134 -14.92 -7.69 9.81
C VAL A 134 -14.69 -6.26 10.29
N LEU A 135 -13.57 -5.65 9.88
CA LEU A 135 -13.18 -4.29 10.23
C LEU A 135 -12.70 -3.57 8.97
N GLU A 136 -12.99 -2.28 8.89
CA GLU A 136 -12.58 -1.43 7.77
C GLU A 136 -12.26 -0.02 8.24
N VAL A 137 -11.16 0.53 7.73
CA VAL A 137 -10.86 1.96 7.83
C VAL A 137 -10.58 2.49 6.42
N GLN A 138 -11.14 3.66 6.14
CA GLN A 138 -11.02 4.37 4.87
C GLN A 138 -10.70 5.83 5.14
N GLY A 139 -10.19 6.52 4.12
CA GLY A 139 -9.89 7.94 4.23
C GLY A 139 -8.64 8.21 5.06
N ILE A 140 -7.69 7.26 5.05
CA ILE A 140 -6.39 7.44 5.70
C ILE A 140 -5.66 8.57 4.98
N THR A 141 -5.17 9.52 5.75
CA THR A 141 -4.47 10.69 5.21
C THR A 141 -3.18 10.30 4.48
N ASP A 142 -2.65 11.20 3.64
CA ASP A 142 -1.36 10.97 2.98
C ASP A 142 -0.18 10.85 3.98
N HIS A 143 -0.37 11.39 5.19
CA HIS A 143 0.61 11.38 6.28
C HIS A 143 -0.10 10.91 7.55
N PRO A 144 -0.35 9.59 7.67
CA PRO A 144 -1.21 9.07 8.71
C PRO A 144 -0.64 9.36 10.09
N ILE A 145 -1.53 9.68 11.01
CA ILE A 145 -1.23 9.71 12.45
C ILE A 145 -1.69 8.41 13.11
N PHE A 146 -1.05 8.02 14.21
CA PHE A 146 -1.38 6.79 14.94
C PHE A 146 -2.87 6.69 15.32
N ALA A 147 -3.49 7.82 15.66
CA ALA A 147 -4.92 7.89 16.00
C ALA A 147 -5.85 7.39 14.88
N GLU A 148 -5.43 7.44 13.61
CA GLU A 148 -6.26 6.97 12.47
C GLU A 148 -6.41 5.44 12.42
N ILE A 149 -5.49 4.70 13.04
CA ILE A 149 -5.52 3.22 13.03
C ILE A 149 -5.67 2.60 14.41
N LYS A 150 -5.66 3.42 15.48
CA LYS A 150 -5.67 2.95 16.86
C LYS A 150 -6.82 1.97 17.11
N ASP A 151 -8.04 2.35 16.74
CA ASP A 151 -9.22 1.52 16.99
C ASP A 151 -9.15 0.17 16.26
N ILE A 152 -8.64 0.12 15.02
CA ILE A 152 -8.44 -1.15 14.31
C ILE A 152 -7.37 -1.97 15.01
N ALA A 153 -6.24 -1.35 15.36
CA ALA A 153 -5.11 -2.05 15.94
C ALA A 153 -5.49 -2.65 17.30
N SER A 154 -6.08 -1.86 18.21
CA SER A 154 -6.57 -2.32 19.51
C SER A 154 -7.65 -3.40 19.38
N ASN A 155 -8.63 -3.23 18.46
CA ASN A 155 -9.65 -4.26 18.23
C ASN A 155 -9.06 -5.57 17.69
N THR A 156 -8.03 -5.49 16.85
CA THR A 156 -7.36 -6.68 16.31
C THR A 156 -6.64 -7.45 17.40
N VAL A 157 -5.95 -6.74 18.30
CA VAL A 157 -5.29 -7.34 19.47
C VAL A 157 -6.35 -7.97 20.40
N GLN A 158 -7.42 -7.24 20.72
CA GLN A 158 -8.49 -7.75 21.57
C GLN A 158 -9.15 -9.01 20.99
N MET A 159 -9.44 -9.04 19.69
CA MET A 159 -10.00 -10.22 19.03
C MET A 159 -9.06 -11.44 19.11
N PHE A 160 -7.75 -11.23 19.08
CA PHE A 160 -6.78 -12.31 19.28
C PHE A 160 -6.79 -12.80 20.73
N GLU A 161 -6.76 -11.89 21.71
CA GLU A 161 -6.81 -12.21 23.14
C GLU A 161 -8.10 -12.95 23.52
N ASP A 162 -9.25 -12.54 22.97
CA ASP A 162 -10.56 -13.15 23.18
C ASP A 162 -10.69 -14.56 22.55
N GLY A 163 -9.69 -15.03 21.81
CA GLY A 163 -9.74 -16.35 21.17
C GLY A 163 -10.44 -16.36 19.81
N VAL A 164 -10.76 -15.19 19.23
CA VAL A 164 -11.45 -15.10 17.93
C VAL A 164 -10.50 -15.42 16.77
N TYR A 165 -9.24 -15.00 16.86
CA TYR A 165 -8.18 -15.33 15.88
C TYR A 165 -7.02 -16.05 16.55
N ASP A 166 -6.53 -17.12 15.95
CA ASP A 166 -5.38 -17.87 16.46
C ASP A 166 -4.05 -17.40 15.88
N GLU A 167 -4.11 -16.66 14.78
CA GLU A 167 -2.98 -16.02 14.14
C GLU A 167 -3.46 -14.79 13.35
N VAL A 168 -2.61 -13.78 13.23
CA VAL A 168 -2.89 -12.56 12.47
C VAL A 168 -1.71 -12.24 11.56
N PHE A 169 -1.99 -12.05 10.27
CA PHE A 169 -1.02 -11.63 9.28
C PHE A 169 -1.33 -10.23 8.75
N ILE A 170 -0.29 -9.48 8.40
CA ILE A 170 -0.40 -8.20 7.71
C ILE A 170 0.22 -8.28 6.31
N TYR A 171 -0.48 -7.71 5.33
CA TYR A 171 -0.09 -7.66 3.93
C TYR A 171 0.01 -6.22 3.47
N TYR A 172 1.16 -5.87 2.93
CA TYR A 172 1.44 -4.53 2.44
C TYR A 172 2.59 -4.56 1.44
N ASN A 173 2.78 -3.48 0.68
CA ASN A 173 3.98 -3.33 -0.14
C ASN A 173 5.04 -2.56 0.67
N HIS A 174 6.19 -3.19 0.89
CA HIS A 174 7.37 -2.59 1.49
C HIS A 174 8.09 -1.68 0.50
N HIS A 175 8.45 -0.47 0.95
CA HIS A 175 9.19 0.50 0.14
C HIS A 175 10.69 0.20 0.15
N ILE A 176 11.20 -0.35 -0.96
CA ILE A 176 12.65 -0.56 -1.15
C ILE A 176 13.28 0.74 -1.68
N ASN A 177 12.73 1.27 -2.77
CA ASN A 177 13.18 2.50 -3.40
C ASN A 177 12.06 3.11 -4.24
N SER A 178 12.33 4.26 -4.86
CA SER A 178 11.32 5.01 -5.62
C SER A 178 10.71 4.28 -6.82
N ILE A 179 11.30 3.17 -7.29
CA ILE A 179 10.84 2.39 -8.46
C ILE A 179 10.28 1.03 -8.03
N SER A 180 10.87 0.43 -6.99
CA SER A 180 10.58 -0.93 -6.57
C SER A 180 9.97 -0.96 -5.17
N SER A 181 8.86 -1.68 -5.08
CA SER A 181 8.27 -2.13 -3.83
C SER A 181 8.16 -3.63 -3.84
N GLU A 182 8.28 -4.27 -2.68
CA GLU A 182 8.14 -5.71 -2.52
C GLU A 182 6.88 -6.01 -1.72
N LEU A 183 6.09 -6.98 -2.16
CA LEU A 183 4.95 -7.44 -1.39
C LEU A 183 5.46 -8.22 -0.17
N ARG A 184 5.09 -7.78 1.04
CA ARG A 184 5.40 -8.48 2.27
C ARG A 184 4.16 -9.08 2.90
N LYS A 185 4.36 -10.28 3.45
CA LYS A 185 3.47 -10.96 4.38
C LYS A 185 4.25 -11.10 5.68
N GLU A 186 3.75 -10.47 6.73
CA GLU A 186 4.37 -10.54 8.06
C GLU A 186 3.36 -11.09 9.07
N GLN A 187 3.82 -11.95 9.97
CA GLN A 187 3.00 -12.45 11.07
C GLN A 187 3.07 -11.43 12.21
N LEU A 188 1.92 -10.88 12.60
CA LEU A 188 1.82 -9.97 13.74
C LEU A 188 1.56 -10.71 15.05
N LEU A 189 0.73 -11.76 14.99
CA LEU A 189 0.37 -12.56 16.16
C LEU A 189 0.28 -14.05 15.80
N PRO A 190 0.67 -14.95 16.71
CA PRO A 190 1.45 -14.70 17.93
C PRO A 190 2.88 -14.18 17.65
N LEU A 191 3.45 -13.46 18.61
CA LEU A 191 4.81 -12.90 18.60
C LEU A 191 5.85 -13.96 18.98
N THR A 192 5.97 -14.99 18.13
CA THR A 192 6.83 -16.16 18.38
C THR A 192 8.31 -15.82 18.45
N GLU A 193 8.74 -14.68 17.88
CA GLU A 193 10.14 -14.24 17.90
C GLU A 193 10.70 -14.03 19.31
N PHE A 194 9.86 -13.71 20.30
CA PHE A 194 10.30 -13.54 21.69
C PHE A 194 10.21 -14.85 22.50
N HIS A 195 9.53 -15.87 22.00
CA HIS A 195 9.41 -17.16 22.67
C HIS A 195 10.63 -18.07 22.40
N GLU A 196 11.34 -17.87 21.30
CA GLU A 196 12.57 -18.62 20.98
C GLU A 196 13.75 -18.18 21.87
N LYS A 197 13.80 -18.73 23.09
CA LYS A 197 14.97 -18.69 23.99
C LYS A 197 16.17 -19.38 23.31
N GLY A 198 16.91 -18.67 22.46
CA GLY A 198 18.05 -19.27 21.76
C GLY A 198 18.76 -18.43 20.70
N LYS A 199 18.20 -17.29 20.30
CA LYS A 199 19.01 -16.31 19.55
C LYS A 199 19.76 -15.46 20.57
N GLU A 200 21.08 -15.68 20.62
CA GLU A 200 22.06 -14.77 21.21
C GLU A 200 21.87 -13.39 20.59
N THR A 201 20.93 -12.63 21.12
CA THR A 201 20.89 -11.20 20.89
C THR A 201 21.84 -10.64 21.94
N ASP A 202 22.89 -10.00 21.45
CA ASP A 202 23.93 -9.29 22.21
C ASP A 202 23.30 -8.02 22.84
N VAL A 203 22.18 -8.22 23.55
CA VAL A 203 21.48 -7.16 24.25
C VAL A 203 22.30 -6.90 25.49
N ASP A 204 22.90 -5.72 25.54
CA ASP A 204 23.48 -5.16 26.75
C ASP A 204 22.38 -5.22 27.82
N LEU A 205 22.43 -6.23 28.70
CA LEU A 205 21.38 -6.52 29.68
C LEU A 205 21.46 -5.47 30.78
N THR A 206 21.07 -4.23 30.46
CA THR A 206 20.70 -3.24 31.48
C THR A 206 19.60 -3.87 32.32
N THR A 207 19.90 -4.15 33.58
CA THR A 207 18.92 -4.66 34.53
C THR A 207 17.87 -3.59 34.77
N TYR A 208 16.63 -3.84 34.35
CA TYR A 208 15.51 -2.98 34.69
C TYR A 208 14.94 -3.40 36.05
N GLU A 209 14.54 -2.42 36.85
CA GLU A 209 13.66 -2.64 38.00
C GLU A 209 12.22 -2.46 37.50
N PHE A 210 11.39 -3.49 37.70
CA PHE A 210 10.03 -3.53 37.19
C PHE A 210 9.04 -3.04 38.24
N GLU A 211 8.24 -2.05 37.89
CA GLU A 211 7.12 -1.56 38.69
C GLU A 211 5.89 -1.45 37.78
N PRO A 212 4.75 -2.11 38.07
CA PRO A 212 4.42 -2.92 39.26
C PRO A 212 4.93 -4.38 39.24
N SER A 213 4.90 -5.06 38.10
CA SER A 213 5.48 -6.40 37.90
C SER A 213 5.79 -6.65 36.42
N GLU A 214 6.69 -7.58 36.10
CA GLU A 214 7.03 -7.94 34.69
C GLU A 214 5.79 -8.35 33.89
N GLN A 215 4.89 -9.12 34.50
CA GLN A 215 3.68 -9.62 33.86
C GLN A 215 2.71 -8.49 33.52
N GLU A 216 2.43 -7.59 34.47
CA GLU A 216 1.55 -6.44 34.25
C GLU A 216 2.14 -5.47 33.22
N ILE A 217 3.46 -5.32 33.19
CA ILE A 217 4.14 -4.53 32.17
C ILE A 217 3.96 -5.15 30.79
N LEU A 218 4.11 -6.48 30.65
CA LEU A 218 3.91 -7.16 29.37
C LEU A 218 2.47 -7.07 28.86
N GLU A 219 1.47 -7.15 29.75
CA GLU A 219 0.05 -6.97 29.39
C GLU A 219 -0.23 -5.61 28.75
N VAL A 220 0.55 -4.58 29.09
CA VAL A 220 0.44 -3.26 28.46
C VAL A 220 1.35 -3.12 27.23
N LEU A 221 2.58 -3.63 27.32
CA LEU A 221 3.58 -3.44 26.27
C LEU A 221 3.34 -4.30 25.02
N LEU A 222 2.83 -5.53 25.16
CA LEU A 222 2.62 -6.41 24.00
C LEU A 222 1.54 -5.87 23.06
N PRO A 223 0.37 -5.41 23.53
CA PRO A 223 -0.59 -4.71 22.69
C PRO A 223 0.02 -3.48 22.01
N GLN A 224 0.72 -2.63 22.76
CA GLN A 224 1.37 -1.43 22.20
C GLN A 224 2.41 -1.78 21.14
N TYR A 225 3.16 -2.87 21.31
CA TYR A 225 4.10 -3.35 20.32
C TYR A 225 3.40 -3.76 19.03
N VAL A 226 2.33 -4.56 19.11
CA VAL A 226 1.56 -4.94 17.91
C VAL A 226 0.92 -3.74 17.23
N GLU A 227 0.36 -2.81 18.00
CA GLU A 227 -0.16 -1.54 17.47
C GLU A 227 0.95 -0.75 16.74
N SER A 228 2.17 -0.75 17.30
CA SER A 228 3.32 -0.10 16.68
C SER A 228 3.76 -0.76 15.38
N LEU A 229 3.71 -2.09 15.29
CA LEU A 229 4.01 -2.83 14.07
C LEU A 229 2.98 -2.53 12.97
N ILE A 230 1.69 -2.49 13.31
CA ILE A 230 0.62 -2.14 12.36
C ILE A 230 0.83 -0.71 11.83
N PHE A 231 1.16 0.24 12.71
CA PHE A 231 1.41 1.62 12.27
C PHE A 231 2.71 1.76 11.45
N GLY A 232 3.77 1.03 11.82
CA GLY A 232 5.01 0.98 11.05
C GLY A 232 4.79 0.45 9.64
N ALA A 233 4.06 -0.66 9.51
CA ALA A 233 3.66 -1.22 8.22
C ALA A 233 2.80 -0.23 7.40
N LEU A 234 1.93 0.55 8.05
CA LEU A 234 1.16 1.60 7.38
C LEU A 234 2.03 2.72 6.82
N LEU A 235 3.01 3.21 7.60
CA LEU A 235 3.94 4.25 7.16
C LEU A 235 4.76 3.79 5.96
N ASP A 236 5.26 2.55 6.00
CA ASP A 236 6.00 1.95 4.90
C ASP A 236 5.12 1.73 3.65
N ALA A 237 3.90 1.20 3.84
CA ALA A 237 2.91 1.07 2.79
C ALA A 237 2.58 2.42 2.12
N LYS A 238 2.48 3.51 2.89
CA LYS A 238 2.27 4.86 2.35
C LYS A 238 3.45 5.38 1.54
N ALA A 239 4.68 5.08 1.96
CA ALA A 239 5.86 5.39 1.16
C ALA A 239 5.81 4.63 -0.19
N ALA A 240 5.54 3.32 -0.15
CA ALA A 240 5.39 2.50 -1.36
C ALA A 240 4.23 2.98 -2.25
N GLU A 241 3.11 3.42 -1.67
CA GLU A 241 1.94 3.97 -2.38
C GLU A 241 2.32 5.23 -3.18
N HIS A 242 3.04 6.16 -2.55
CA HIS A 242 3.47 7.40 -3.20
C HIS A 242 4.57 7.15 -4.25
N ALA A 243 5.50 6.23 -4.01
CA ALA A 243 6.51 5.81 -4.98
C ALA A 243 5.86 5.16 -6.22
N ALA A 244 4.94 4.22 -6.02
CA ALA A 244 4.22 3.56 -7.11
C ALA A 244 3.39 4.54 -7.93
N ARG A 245 2.70 5.50 -7.28
CA ARG A 245 1.96 6.57 -7.97
C ARG A 245 2.87 7.51 -8.72
N MET A 246 3.99 7.92 -8.14
CA MET A 246 4.99 8.75 -8.82
C MET A 246 5.50 8.06 -10.09
N THR A 247 5.83 6.77 -10.01
CA THR A 247 6.30 5.97 -11.14
C THR A 247 5.22 5.80 -12.20
N ALA A 248 3.97 5.49 -11.81
CA ALA A 248 2.84 5.38 -12.73
C ALA A 248 2.56 6.70 -13.47
N MET A 249 2.65 7.83 -12.77
CA MET A 249 2.47 9.16 -13.36
C MET A 249 3.62 9.56 -14.30
N ARG A 250 4.86 9.18 -13.97
CA ARG A 250 6.01 9.36 -14.86
C ARG A 250 5.77 8.59 -16.17
N SER A 251 5.49 7.30 -16.09
CA SER A 251 5.21 6.47 -17.27
C SER A 251 4.02 7.00 -18.08
N ALA A 252 2.96 7.47 -17.41
CA ALA A 252 1.82 8.08 -18.10
C ALA A 252 2.18 9.39 -18.82
N THR A 253 3.09 10.19 -18.26
CA THR A 253 3.57 11.44 -18.88
C THR A 253 4.44 11.16 -20.10
N ASP A 254 5.32 10.16 -20.01
CA ASP A 254 6.19 9.73 -21.10
C ASP A 254 5.35 9.15 -22.24
N ASN A 255 4.41 8.23 -21.93
CA ASN A 255 3.46 7.68 -22.90
C ASN A 255 2.62 8.76 -23.59
N ALA A 256 2.17 9.78 -22.84
CA ALA A 256 1.42 10.89 -23.42
C ALA A 256 2.30 11.73 -24.37
N SER A 257 3.59 11.89 -24.07
CA SER A 257 4.53 12.61 -24.93
C SER A 257 4.77 11.86 -26.25
N ASP A 258 4.92 10.54 -26.19
CA ASP A 258 5.05 9.68 -27.37
C ASP A 258 3.79 9.75 -28.24
N LEU A 259 2.60 9.64 -27.64
CA LEU A 259 1.33 9.78 -28.35
C LEU A 259 1.16 11.17 -29.00
N ILE A 260 1.62 12.24 -28.35
CA ILE A 260 1.61 13.59 -28.93
C ILE A 260 2.53 13.66 -30.16
N SER A 261 3.69 13.02 -30.11
CA SER A 261 4.63 12.95 -31.24
C SER A 261 3.98 12.25 -32.44
N ASP A 262 3.39 11.07 -32.22
CA ASP A 262 2.73 10.28 -33.27
C ASP A 262 1.53 11.02 -33.88
N LEU A 263 0.67 11.61 -33.04
CA LEU A 263 -0.47 12.40 -33.50
C LEU A 263 -0.01 13.65 -34.28
N SER A 264 1.11 14.26 -33.90
CA SER A 264 1.67 15.42 -34.61
C SER A 264 2.19 15.04 -35.99
N LEU A 265 2.83 13.87 -36.12
CA LEU A 265 3.24 13.33 -37.41
C LEU A 265 2.03 13.06 -38.32
N GLN A 266 0.98 12.43 -37.78
CA GLN A 266 -0.27 12.18 -38.50
C GLN A 266 -0.95 13.49 -38.92
N TYR A 267 -1.00 14.49 -38.03
CA TYR A 267 -1.56 15.82 -38.32
C TYR A 267 -0.84 16.48 -39.49
N ASN A 268 0.51 16.47 -39.48
CA ASN A 268 1.29 17.09 -40.54
C ASN A 268 1.09 16.39 -41.90
N ARG A 269 1.04 15.04 -41.92
CA ARG A 269 0.73 14.27 -43.14
C ARG A 269 -0.67 14.58 -43.67
N ALA A 270 -1.68 14.57 -42.80
CA ALA A 270 -3.05 14.92 -43.19
C ALA A 270 -3.16 16.37 -43.68
N ARG A 271 -2.39 17.29 -43.09
CA ARG A 271 -2.38 18.71 -43.47
C ARG A 271 -1.79 18.88 -44.87
N GLN A 272 -0.68 18.20 -45.14
CA GLN A 272 -0.06 18.21 -46.47
C GLN A 272 -0.99 17.59 -47.52
N ALA A 273 -1.67 16.48 -47.20
CA ALA A 273 -2.66 15.86 -48.09
C ALA A 273 -3.84 16.80 -48.38
N ALA A 274 -4.38 17.48 -47.36
CA ALA A 274 -5.47 18.45 -47.52
C ALA A 274 -5.05 19.65 -48.39
N ILE A 275 -3.88 20.24 -48.12
CA ILE A 275 -3.34 21.35 -48.93
C ILE A 275 -3.13 20.91 -50.39
N THR A 276 -2.58 19.71 -50.61
CA THR A 276 -2.36 19.18 -51.95
C THR A 276 -3.68 18.94 -52.68
N GLN A 277 -4.70 18.43 -51.99
CA GLN A 277 -6.04 18.23 -52.52
C GLN A 277 -6.69 19.56 -52.91
N GLU A 278 -6.66 20.56 -52.01
CA GLU A 278 -7.18 21.91 -52.28
C GLU A 278 -6.50 22.54 -53.50
N ILE A 279 -5.16 22.45 -53.61
CA ILE A 279 -4.42 22.97 -54.78
C ILE A 279 -4.82 22.22 -56.05
N THR A 280 -4.95 20.89 -56.00
CA THR A 280 -5.34 20.07 -57.15
C THR A 280 -6.75 20.41 -57.62
N GLU A 281 -7.68 20.66 -56.70
CA GLU A 281 -9.04 21.11 -57.00
C GLU A 281 -9.06 22.51 -57.63
N ILE A 282 -8.25 23.46 -57.13
CA ILE A 282 -8.13 24.81 -57.70
C ILE A 282 -7.57 24.75 -59.13
N VAL A 283 -6.46 24.02 -59.34
CA VAL A 283 -5.82 23.90 -60.65
C VAL A 283 -6.71 23.15 -61.64
N GLY A 284 -7.35 22.06 -61.21
CA GLY A 284 -8.29 21.30 -62.04
C GLY A 284 -9.54 22.11 -62.41
N GLY A 285 -10.06 22.93 -61.49
CA GLY A 285 -11.18 23.84 -61.75
C GLY A 285 -10.81 24.96 -62.72
N ALA A 286 -9.61 25.52 -62.62
CA ALA A 286 -9.11 26.53 -63.55
C ALA A 286 -8.92 25.98 -64.96
N ALA A 287 -8.36 24.77 -65.11
CA ALA A 287 -8.17 24.10 -66.39
C ALA A 287 -9.50 23.72 -67.09
N ALA A 288 -10.59 23.56 -66.33
CA ALA A 288 -11.91 23.27 -66.90
C ALA A 288 -12.62 24.50 -67.52
N LEU A 289 -12.07 25.71 -67.34
CA LEU A 289 -12.57 26.94 -67.94
C LEU A 289 -11.90 27.27 -69.29
N GLU A 290 -10.79 26.60 -69.63
CA GLU A 290 -10.12 26.67 -70.94
C GLU A 290 -10.73 25.68 -71.94
#